data_AF-A0A0D8J0M4-F1
#
_entry.id   AF-A0A0D8J0M4-F1
#
_cell.length_a   1.000
_cell.length_b   1.000
_cell.length_c   1.000
_cell.angle_alpha   90.00
_cell.angle_beta   90.00
_cell.angle_gamma   90.00
#
_symmetry.space_group_name_H-M   'P 1'
#
loop_
_entity.id
_entity.type
_entity.pdbx_description
1 polymer ?
#
loop_
_entity_poly.entity_id
_entity_poly.type
_entity_poly.pdbx_seq_one_letter_code
_entity_poly.pdbx_strand_id
1 'polypeptide(L)' 'MNELKGNFKATYDVVKRAERCVLLRSKAANPSHTYAVGDVDSNGLVFGLVLKTDPDAAVREFCTRSFPSWSPWNTSRA' A
#
# COMPACT_ATOMS: atom_id res chain seq x y z
N MET A 1 8.13 14.53 -5.82
CA MET A 1 7.57 13.19 -5.48
C MET A 1 8.44 12.15 -6.20
N ASN A 2 9.20 11.31 -5.50
CA ASN A 2 10.12 10.34 -6.14
C ASN A 2 9.34 9.24 -6.87
N GLU A 3 9.61 8.99 -8.15
CA GLU A 3 9.02 7.87 -8.89
C GLU A 3 9.35 6.53 -8.20
N LEU A 4 8.40 5.60 -8.17
CA LEU A 4 8.62 4.26 -7.62
C LEU A 4 9.61 3.51 -8.52
N LYS A 5 10.69 3.03 -7.94
CA LYS A 5 11.76 2.31 -8.65
C LYS A 5 11.59 0.79 -8.52
N GLY A 6 11.90 0.08 -9.59
CA GLY A 6 11.82 -1.40 -9.67
C GLY A 6 10.79 -1.91 -10.68
N ASN A 7 10.72 -3.24 -10.84
CA ASN A 7 9.84 -3.91 -11.81
C ASN A 7 8.33 -3.80 -11.49
N PHE A 8 7.98 -3.14 -10.38
CA PHE A 8 6.60 -3.00 -9.91
C PHE A 8 5.70 -2.23 -10.90
N LYS A 9 6.24 -1.26 -11.64
CA LYS A 9 5.44 -0.46 -12.60
C LYS A 9 4.85 -1.32 -13.74
N ALA A 10 5.53 -2.42 -14.08
CA ALA A 10 5.07 -3.35 -15.11
C ALA A 10 3.94 -4.27 -14.62
N THR A 11 3.91 -4.60 -13.32
CA THR A 11 2.99 -5.58 -12.74
C THR A 11 1.89 -4.98 -11.86
N TYR A 12 2.07 -3.76 -11.38
CA TYR A 12 1.16 -3.10 -10.44
C TYR A 12 0.84 -1.67 -10.86
N ASP A 13 -0.38 -1.25 -10.59
CA ASP A 13 -0.82 0.15 -10.57
C ASP A 13 -0.72 0.72 -9.16
N VAL A 14 -0.31 1.98 -9.07
CA VAL A 14 -0.32 2.72 -7.81
C VAL A 14 -1.73 3.22 -7.56
N VAL A 15 -2.38 2.69 -6.53
CA VAL A 15 -3.73 3.12 -6.11
C VAL A 15 -3.62 4.35 -5.23
N LYS A 16 -2.71 4.33 -4.24
CA LYS A 16 -2.52 5.42 -3.29
C LYS A 16 -1.10 5.44 -2.74
N ARG A 17 -0.59 6.62 -2.39
CA ARG A 17 0.74 6.79 -1.81
C ARG A 17 0.67 7.72 -0.60
N ALA A 18 1.32 7.31 0.47
CA ALA A 18 1.66 8.11 1.64
C ALA A 18 3.17 8.36 1.67
N GLU A 19 3.65 9.15 2.64
CA GLU A 19 5.07 9.50 2.76
C GLU A 19 5.99 8.27 2.88
N ARG A 20 5.54 7.23 3.59
CA ARG A 20 6.32 6.01 3.88
C ARG A 20 5.70 4.71 3.35
N CYS A 21 4.56 4.79 2.68
CA CYS A 21 3.79 3.61 2.29
C CYS A 21 3.11 3.79 0.95
N VAL A 22 2.86 2.69 0.26
CA VAL A 22 2.15 2.64 -1.02
C VAL A 22 1.14 1.51 -1.04
N LEU A 23 -0.05 1.81 -1.56
CA LEU A 23 -1.05 0.84 -1.93
C LEU A 23 -1.00 0.61 -3.44
N LEU A 24 -0.84 -0.64 -3.80
CA LEU A 24 -0.68 -1.12 -5.17
C LEU A 24 -1.83 -2.07 -5.51
N ARG A 25 -2.23 -2.11 -6.78
CA ARG A 25 -3.20 -3.07 -7.33
C ARG A 25 -2.53 -3.80 -8.48
N SER A 26 -2.61 -5.13 -8.50
CA SER A 26 -2.05 -5.90 -9.62
C SER A 26 -2.75 -5.56 -10.95
N LYS A 27 -1.97 -5.39 -12.02
CA LYS A 27 -2.41 -5.04 -13.39
C LYS A 27 -2.99 -6.22 -14.16
N ALA A 28 -2.47 -7.42 -13.95
CA ALA A 28 -2.83 -8.59 -14.73
C ALA A 28 -2.81 -9.88 -13.88
N ALA A 29 -3.63 -10.84 -14.32
CA ALA A 29 -3.94 -12.09 -13.67
C ALA A 29 -2.71 -12.92 -13.27
N ASN A 30 -2.22 -12.81 -12.03
CA ASN A 30 -2.29 -13.90 -11.06
C ASN A 30 -1.59 -13.51 -9.72
N PRO A 31 -2.30 -13.55 -8.58
CA PRO A 31 -3.74 -13.64 -8.50
C PRO A 31 -4.37 -12.33 -8.99
N SER A 32 -5.34 -12.44 -9.89
CA SER A 32 -6.28 -11.36 -10.18
C SER A 32 -6.91 -10.90 -8.87
N HIS A 33 -7.02 -9.58 -8.69
CA HIS A 33 -7.61 -8.95 -7.49
C HIS A 33 -6.75 -8.99 -6.23
N THR A 34 -5.44 -9.08 -6.37
CA THR A 34 -4.55 -8.87 -5.22
C THR A 34 -4.11 -7.42 -5.15
N TYR A 35 -4.36 -6.81 -4.00
CA TYR A 35 -3.78 -5.55 -3.57
C TYR A 35 -2.46 -5.85 -2.85
N ALA A 36 -1.52 -4.93 -2.92
CA ALA A 36 -0.28 -5.03 -2.20
C ALA A 36 -0.01 -3.73 -1.44
N VAL A 37 0.41 -3.85 -0.19
CA VAL A 37 0.86 -2.73 0.61
C VAL A 37 2.35 -2.89 0.82
N GLY A 38 3.12 -1.85 0.51
CA GLY A 38 4.56 -1.84 0.72
C GLY A 38 5.03 -0.54 1.33
N ASP A 39 6.13 -0.62 2.04
CA ASP A 39 6.82 0.53 2.61
C ASP A 39 7.75 1.14 1.56
N VAL A 40 7.86 2.47 1.58
CA VAL A 40 8.64 3.24 0.60
C VAL A 40 9.75 3.98 1.31
N ASP A 41 10.99 3.73 0.90
CA ASP A 41 12.15 4.47 1.38
C ASP A 41 12.24 5.86 0.73
N SER A 42 13.06 6.77 1.28
CA SER A 42 13.36 8.07 0.70
C SER A 42 13.80 8.03 -0.77
N ASN A 43 14.43 6.92 -1.19
CA ASN A 43 14.85 6.69 -2.57
C ASN A 43 13.73 6.23 -3.53
N GLY A 44 12.51 6.03 -3.03
CA GLY A 44 11.37 5.52 -3.81
C GLY A 44 11.40 4.01 -4.06
N LEU A 45 12.22 3.28 -3.30
CA LEU A 45 12.26 1.81 -3.31
C LEU A 45 11.14 1.25 -2.44
N VAL A 46 10.38 0.29 -2.99
CA VAL A 46 9.30 -0.41 -2.26
C VAL A 46 9.85 -1.69 -1.63
N PHE A 47 9.59 -1.89 -0.35
CA PHE A 47 9.96 -3.10 0.40
C PHE A 47 8.83 -3.52 1.35
N GLY A 48 8.98 -4.66 2.02
CA GLY A 48 7.98 -5.13 3.00
C GLY A 48 6.60 -5.40 2.40
N LEU A 49 6.56 -5.84 1.14
CA LEU A 49 5.33 -6.02 0.37
C LEU A 49 4.44 -7.09 1.01
N VAL A 50 3.22 -6.71 1.37
CA VAL A 50 2.18 -7.62 1.88
C VAL A 50 1.04 -7.65 0.89
N LEU A 51 0.77 -8.85 0.39
CA LEU A 51 -0.32 -9.16 -0.53
C LEU A 51 -1.62 -9.37 0.26
N LYS A 52 -2.70 -8.77 -0.20
CA LYS A 52 -4.06 -8.91 0.32
C LYS A 52 -5.00 -9.15 -0.85
N THR A 53 -5.80 -10.21 -0.77
CA THR A 53 -6.85 -10.51 -1.75
C THR A 53 -8.10 -9.66 -1.54
N ASP A 54 -8.28 -9.15 -0.33
CA ASP A 54 -9.40 -8.28 0.03
C ASP A 54 -8.99 -6.78 -0.05
N PRO A 55 -9.74 -5.94 -0.78
CA PRO A 55 -9.46 -4.51 -0.89
C PRO A 55 -9.52 -3.77 0.46
N ASP A 56 -10.49 -4.10 1.32
CA ASP A 56 -10.66 -3.43 2.61
C ASP A 56 -9.48 -3.75 3.54
N ALA A 57 -9.07 -5.01 3.60
CA ALA A 57 -7.88 -5.45 4.33
C ALA A 57 -6.60 -4.76 3.82
N ALA A 58 -6.50 -4.48 2.52
CA ALA A 58 -5.37 -3.75 1.95
C ALA A 58 -5.39 -2.26 2.32
N VAL A 59 -6.57 -1.63 2.29
CA VAL A 59 -6.73 -0.24 2.71
C VAL A 59 -6.46 -0.08 4.20
N ARG A 60 -6.93 -1.02 5.03
CA ARG A 60 -6.66 -1.03 6.48
C ARG A 60 -5.18 -1.17 6.77
N GLU A 61 -4.50 -2.13 6.13
CA GLU A 61 -3.06 -2.31 6.27
C GLU A 61 -2.29 -1.05 5.81
N PHE A 62 -2.66 -0.46 4.66
CA PHE A 62 -2.08 0.78 4.18
C PHE A 62 -2.27 1.93 5.19
N CYS A 63 -3.46 2.09 5.75
CA CYS A 63 -3.74 3.15 6.73
C CYS A 63 -2.99 2.92 8.04
N THR A 64 -2.95 1.69 8.57
CA THR A 64 -2.20 1.37 9.79
C THR A 64 -0.71 1.67 9.65
N ARG A 65 -0.11 1.33 8.49
CA ARG A 65 1.32 1.61 8.26
C ARG A 65 1.61 3.07 7.93
N SER A 66 0.73 3.72 7.16
CA SER A 66 0.90 5.12 6.78
C SER A 66 0.66 6.07 7.96
N PHE A 67 -0.21 5.68 8.89
CA PHE A 67 -0.65 6.50 10.01
C PHE A 67 -0.64 5.66 11.30
N PRO A 68 0.53 5.42 11.91
CA PRO A 68 0.63 4.63 13.14
C PRO A 68 -0.09 5.27 14.34
N SER A 69 -0.34 6.58 14.30
CA SER A 69 -1.20 7.28 15.28
C SER A 69 -2.70 7.11 15.02
N TRP A 70 -3.09 6.62 13.85
CA TRP A 70 -4.48 6.37 13.47
C TRP A 70 -4.89 4.98 13.94
N SER A 71 -5.60 4.93 15.07
CA SER A 71 -6.28 3.72 15.51
C SER A 71 -7.71 3.72 14.94
N PRO A 72 -8.20 2.64 14.29
CA PRO A 72 -9.62 2.53 13.94
C PRO A 72 -10.53 2.54 15.19
N TRP A 73 -9.95 2.25 16.36
CA TRP A 73 -10.57 2.35 17.68
C TRP A 73 -10.49 3.75 18.32
N ASN A 74 -9.70 4.67 17.75
CA ASN A 74 -9.74 6.11 18.07
C ASN A 74 -10.91 6.80 17.36
N THR A 75 -12.06 6.14 17.31
CA THR A 75 -13.36 6.79 17.12
C THR A 75 -14.01 6.94 18.50
N SER A 76 -13.25 7.41 19.49
CA SER A 76 -13.81 7.77 20.80
C SER A 76 -14.11 9.26 20.78
N ARG A 77 -15.39 9.56 20.50
CA ARG A 77 -16.13 10.78 20.88
C ARG A 77 -15.38 12.11 20.73
N ALA A 78 -15.65 12.81 19.63
CA ALA A 78 -15.84 14.25 19.69
C ALA A 78 -17.29 14.52 20.13
#